data_AF-A0A8C6K7H6-F1
#
_entry.id   AF-A0A8C6K7H6-F1
#
_cell.length_a   1.000
_cell.length_b   1.000
_cell.length_c   1.000
_cell.angle_alpha   90.00
_cell.angle_beta   90.00
_cell.angle_gamma   90.00
#
_symmetry.space_group_name_H-M   'P 1'
#
loop_
_entity.id
_entity.type
_entity.pdbx_description
1 polymer ?
#
loop_
_entity_poly.entity_id
_entity_poly.type
_entity_poly.pdbx_seq_one_letter_code
_entity_poly.pdbx_strand_id
1 'polypeptide(L)'
;MLFLQLFIFSLVQHLYATMLSEGGSFIKGVVLGGLFCLVVSLLSSFSSVTESNTDDHHHHHVKAASKDELKHFSDGQLLELNNRIQVYCIIMVQPKNLVYWATTLDTWSKHCDKPVFYTSEASKALEAIDLNEKDDWSRLRKALTHAYKNAGDLRWFFLAQPTTFAIIENLKYLVLTKDPEEPFYLGRAVKSGELEYVEYDGGIVLSYEALKRLVQVFQDEEKCPEKGRALWKLSEDKQLAVCLKYTGVFAENGEDTNGKGLFNTKSVDSLIQDSMRDNPTDVVEGCCSDLAVTFNGMSPNQMQVMMFGVYRLRPYGHDFHDLLTFYPPEGSDND
;
A
#
# COMPACT_ATOMS: atom_id res chain seq x y z
N MET A 1 46.80 -26.59 -14.73
CA MET A 1 46.37 -25.21 -15.01
C MET A 1 47.11 -24.57 -16.20
N LEU A 2 48.43 -24.69 -16.32
CA LEU A 2 49.17 -24.20 -17.50
C LEU A 2 48.85 -24.92 -18.83
N PHE A 3 48.58 -26.23 -18.80
CA PHE A 3 48.21 -26.99 -20.01
C PHE A 3 46.86 -26.57 -20.61
N LEU A 4 45.92 -26.14 -19.76
CA LEU A 4 44.61 -25.66 -20.20
C LEU A 4 44.72 -24.26 -20.84
N GLN A 5 45.59 -23.41 -20.32
CA GLN A 5 45.88 -22.08 -20.90
C GLN A 5 46.55 -22.19 -22.28
N LEU A 6 47.48 -23.12 -22.47
CA LEU A 6 48.14 -23.35 -23.76
C LEU A 6 47.18 -23.92 -24.81
N PHE A 7 46.24 -24.78 -24.39
CA PHE A 7 45.23 -25.33 -25.28
C PHE A 7 44.23 -24.26 -25.75
N ILE A 8 43.80 -23.38 -24.85
CA ILE A 8 42.92 -22.25 -25.16
C ILE A 8 43.62 -21.26 -26.12
N PHE A 9 44.90 -20.96 -25.89
CA PHE A 9 45.66 -20.06 -26.77
C PHE A 9 45.82 -20.62 -28.19
N SER A 10 46.09 -21.92 -28.29
CA SER A 10 46.18 -22.62 -29.59
C SER A 10 44.83 -22.65 -30.32
N LEU A 11 43.73 -22.89 -29.60
CA LEU A 11 42.38 -22.89 -30.17
C LEU A 11 42.00 -21.49 -30.70
N VAL A 12 42.34 -20.43 -29.95
CA VAL A 12 42.10 -19.04 -30.35
C VAL A 12 42.92 -18.66 -31.57
N GLN A 13 44.19 -19.08 -31.65
CA GLN A 13 45.02 -18.86 -32.85
C GLN A 13 44.48 -19.63 -34.07
N HIS A 14 43.98 -20.85 -33.88
CA HIS A 14 43.41 -21.65 -34.97
C HIS A 14 42.08 -21.06 -35.49
N LEU A 15 41.25 -20.55 -34.59
CA LEU A 15 40.02 -19.80 -34.91
C LEU A 15 40.33 -18.46 -35.61
N TYR A 16 41.42 -17.79 -35.21
CA TYR A 16 41.85 -16.54 -35.85
C TYR A 16 42.39 -16.77 -37.27
N ALA A 17 43.11 -17.87 -37.49
CA ALA A 17 43.64 -18.24 -38.81
C ALA A 17 42.53 -18.67 -39.80
N THR A 18 41.44 -19.27 -39.30
CA THR A 18 40.26 -19.62 -40.11
C THR A 18 39.36 -18.42 -40.43
N MET A 19 39.49 -17.30 -39.71
CA MET A 19 38.73 -16.06 -39.93
C MET A 19 39.22 -15.21 -41.13
N LEU A 20 40.35 -15.52 -41.74
CA LEU A 20 40.89 -14.75 -42.89
C LEU A 20 40.51 -15.33 -44.26
N SER A 21 39.72 -16.41 -44.32
CA SER A 21 39.20 -16.98 -45.56
C SER A 21 37.68 -16.86 -45.60
N GLU A 22 37.19 -15.93 -46.42
CA GLU A 22 35.83 -15.81 -46.98
C GLU A 22 34.63 -16.21 -46.10
N GLY A 23 33.98 -15.20 -45.49
CA GLY A 23 32.72 -15.37 -44.76
C GLY A 23 32.47 -14.33 -43.66
N GLY A 24 32.94 -13.09 -43.87
CA GLY A 24 33.18 -12.12 -42.81
C GLY A 24 31.97 -11.39 -42.20
N SER A 25 30.74 -11.68 -42.60
CA SER A 25 29.53 -11.02 -42.06
C SER A 25 28.79 -11.87 -41.03
N PHE A 26 28.64 -13.17 -41.29
CA PHE A 26 27.92 -14.08 -40.40
C PHE A 26 28.68 -14.34 -39.09
N ILE A 27 29.99 -14.62 -39.17
CA ILE A 27 30.82 -14.87 -37.99
C ILE A 27 30.92 -13.61 -37.10
N LYS A 28 31.00 -12.42 -37.71
CA LYS A 28 30.95 -11.15 -36.95
C LYS A 28 29.62 -10.99 -36.21
N GLY A 29 28.50 -11.35 -36.84
CA GLY A 29 27.18 -11.35 -36.21
C GLY A 29 27.08 -12.33 -35.04
N VAL A 30 27.63 -13.53 -35.18
CA VAL A 30 27.66 -14.54 -34.11
C VAL A 30 28.52 -14.08 -32.93
N VAL A 31 29.67 -13.47 -33.19
CA VAL A 31 30.56 -12.94 -32.13
C VAL A 31 29.92 -11.75 -31.41
N LEU A 32 29.30 -10.82 -32.14
CA LEU A 32 28.56 -9.68 -31.55
C LEU A 32 27.36 -10.15 -30.74
N GLY A 33 26.60 -11.12 -31.25
CA GLY A 33 25.48 -11.72 -30.52
C GLY A 33 25.92 -12.47 -29.27
N GLY A 34 27.03 -13.21 -29.34
CA GLY A 34 27.62 -13.90 -28.18
C GLY A 34 28.12 -12.94 -27.10
N LEU A 35 28.78 -11.85 -27.50
CA LEU A 35 29.18 -10.77 -26.58
C LEU A 35 27.97 -10.09 -25.95
N PHE A 36 26.91 -9.82 -26.72
CA PHE A 36 25.67 -9.25 -26.20
C PHE A 36 25.00 -10.19 -25.18
N CYS A 37 24.89 -11.48 -25.48
CA CYS A 37 24.36 -12.47 -24.54
C CYS A 37 25.22 -12.61 -23.29
N LEU A 38 26.54 -12.55 -23.39
CA LEU A 38 27.42 -12.56 -22.22
C LEU A 38 27.24 -11.31 -21.36
N VAL A 39 27.09 -10.13 -21.97
CA VAL A 39 26.82 -8.88 -21.25
C VAL A 39 25.44 -8.90 -20.60
N VAL A 40 24.41 -9.38 -21.29
CA VAL A 40 23.06 -9.54 -20.71
C VAL A 40 23.05 -10.57 -19.59
N SER A 41 23.75 -11.69 -19.75
CA SER A 41 23.90 -12.70 -18.69
C SER A 41 24.67 -12.15 -17.48
N LEU A 42 25.75 -11.40 -17.71
CA LEU A 42 26.49 -10.70 -16.66
C LEU A 42 25.62 -9.65 -15.96
N LEU A 43 24.86 -8.85 -16.69
CA LEU A 43 23.90 -7.88 -16.14
C LEU A 43 22.72 -8.56 -15.43
N SER A 44 22.31 -9.74 -15.87
CA SER A 44 21.29 -10.55 -15.18
C SER A 44 21.82 -11.19 -13.90
N SER A 45 23.12 -11.51 -13.84
CA SER A 45 23.79 -11.88 -12.57
C SER A 45 24.10 -10.68 -11.67
N PHE A 46 24.05 -9.45 -12.20
CA PHE A 46 24.05 -8.20 -11.43
C PHE A 46 22.64 -7.67 -11.14
N SER A 47 21.59 -8.34 -11.61
CA SER A 47 20.27 -8.17 -11.03
C SER A 47 20.37 -8.78 -9.65
N SER A 48 20.52 -7.94 -8.62
CA SER A 48 20.39 -8.44 -7.26
C SER A 48 19.04 -9.14 -7.20
N VAL A 49 19.08 -10.47 -7.07
CA VAL A 49 18.02 -11.17 -6.37
C VAL A 49 17.84 -10.35 -5.10
N THR A 50 16.73 -9.63 -5.03
CA THR A 50 16.32 -8.97 -3.80
C THR A 50 15.91 -10.11 -2.88
N GLU A 51 16.91 -10.77 -2.29
CA GLU A 51 16.74 -11.40 -1.00
C GLU A 51 16.10 -10.32 -0.13
N SER A 52 14.89 -10.58 0.35
CA SER A 52 14.31 -9.82 1.44
C SER A 52 15.16 -10.12 2.68
N ASN A 53 16.35 -9.54 2.72
CA ASN A 53 16.98 -9.25 3.99
C ASN A 53 15.99 -8.36 4.71
N THR A 54 15.54 -8.83 5.87
CA THR A 54 15.01 -7.99 6.94
C THR A 54 16.13 -7.06 7.36
N ASP A 55 16.47 -6.10 6.50
CA ASP A 55 17.23 -4.94 6.91
C ASP A 55 16.32 -4.24 7.92
N ASP A 56 16.83 -4.18 9.14
CA ASP A 56 16.27 -3.49 10.29
C ASP A 56 16.27 -1.99 9.97
N HIS A 57 15.42 -1.58 9.03
CA HIS A 57 15.21 -0.20 8.67
C HIS A 57 14.47 0.44 9.85
N HIS A 58 15.15 1.36 10.53
CA HIS A 58 14.57 2.17 11.59
C HIS A 58 13.43 3.02 11.03
N HIS A 59 12.23 2.45 11.00
CA HIS A 59 10.98 3.14 10.76
C HIS A 59 10.38 3.55 12.09
N HIS A 60 9.51 4.56 12.09
CA HIS A 60 8.63 4.79 13.23
C HIS A 60 7.50 3.77 13.16
N HIS A 61 7.24 3.04 14.25
CA HIS A 61 6.22 1.99 14.28
C HIS A 61 5.02 2.44 15.12
N VAL A 62 3.81 2.28 14.58
CA VAL A 62 2.58 2.33 15.36
C VAL A 62 2.19 0.92 15.73
N LYS A 63 2.00 0.68 17.02
CA LYS A 63 1.30 -0.49 17.53
C LYS A 63 -0.03 -0.06 18.10
N ALA A 64 -1.06 -0.86 17.87
CA ALA A 64 -2.33 -0.65 18.52
C ALA A 64 -2.19 -0.82 20.04
N ALA A 65 -3.03 -0.12 20.81
CA ALA A 65 -3.01 -0.21 22.27
C ALA A 65 -3.16 -1.68 22.72
N SER A 66 -2.37 -2.11 23.70
CA SER A 66 -2.50 -3.43 24.29
C SER A 66 -3.76 -3.54 25.16
N LYS A 67 -4.29 -4.76 25.35
CA LYS A 67 -5.43 -4.98 26.28
C LYS A 67 -5.12 -4.47 27.70
N ASP A 68 -3.86 -4.50 28.13
CA ASP A 68 -3.47 -4.00 29.45
C ASP A 68 -3.48 -2.48 29.50
N GLU A 69 -3.06 -1.77 28.46
CA GLU A 69 -3.21 -0.31 28.36
C GLU A 69 -4.69 0.09 28.37
N LEU A 70 -5.56 -0.65 27.66
CA LEU A 70 -6.99 -0.36 27.62
C LEU A 70 -7.69 -0.52 28.96
N LYS A 71 -7.26 -1.48 29.80
CA LYS A 71 -7.79 -1.67 31.16
C LYS A 71 -7.54 -0.48 32.09
N HIS A 72 -6.63 0.43 31.73
CA HIS A 72 -6.40 1.65 32.51
C HIS A 72 -7.50 2.71 32.26
N PHE A 73 -8.31 2.55 31.22
CA PHE A 73 -9.44 3.43 30.94
C PHE A 73 -10.72 2.85 31.56
N SER A 74 -11.55 3.73 32.11
CA SER A 74 -12.93 3.37 32.47
C SER A 74 -13.79 3.18 31.21
N ASP A 75 -14.89 2.44 31.34
CA ASP A 75 -15.85 2.22 30.24
C ASP A 75 -16.32 3.54 29.61
N GLY A 76 -16.54 4.58 30.43
CA GLY A 76 -16.91 5.91 29.95
C GLY A 76 -15.83 6.58 29.12
N GLN A 77 -14.55 6.44 29.50
CA GLN A 77 -13.42 6.96 28.74
C GLN A 77 -13.22 6.19 27.43
N LEU A 78 -13.38 4.86 27.44
CA LEU A 78 -13.33 4.05 26.23
C LEU A 78 -14.44 4.43 25.25
N LEU A 79 -15.65 4.66 25.75
CA LEU A 79 -16.77 5.14 24.93
C LEU A 79 -16.51 6.53 24.35
N GLU A 80 -15.93 7.45 25.14
CA GLU A 80 -15.54 8.77 24.63
C GLU A 80 -14.45 8.68 23.56
N LEU A 81 -13.43 7.83 23.75
CA LEU A 81 -12.38 7.60 22.76
C LEU A 81 -12.98 7.02 21.46
N ASN A 82 -13.86 6.04 21.58
CA ASN A 82 -14.57 5.43 20.46
C ASN A 82 -15.34 6.46 19.63
N ASN A 83 -16.16 7.28 20.30
CA ASN A 83 -16.99 8.30 19.63
C ASN A 83 -16.16 9.43 18.98
N ARG A 84 -14.92 9.65 19.42
CA ARG A 84 -14.03 10.67 18.85
C ARG A 84 -13.34 10.21 17.57
N ILE A 85 -13.20 8.90 17.35
CA ILE A 85 -12.44 8.37 16.22
C ILE A 85 -13.37 8.12 15.06
N GLN A 86 -13.41 9.12 14.18
CA GLN A 86 -14.19 9.09 12.96
C GLN A 86 -13.27 9.17 11.75
N VAL A 87 -13.48 8.26 10.80
CA VAL A 87 -12.64 8.04 9.61
C VAL A 87 -13.38 8.52 8.35
N TYR A 88 -12.75 9.48 7.67
CA TYR A 88 -13.14 9.91 6.33
C TYR A 88 -12.44 9.00 5.32
N CYS A 89 -13.18 8.17 4.60
CA CYS A 89 -12.61 7.31 3.58
C CYS A 89 -12.61 8.01 2.21
N ILE A 90 -11.42 8.21 1.65
CA ILE A 90 -11.15 8.79 0.34
C ILE A 90 -10.91 7.62 -0.62
N ILE A 91 -11.92 7.30 -1.44
CA ILE A 91 -11.88 6.09 -2.29
C ILE A 91 -11.76 6.52 -3.75
N MET A 92 -10.63 6.21 -4.38
CA MET A 92 -10.34 6.66 -5.75
C MET A 92 -10.86 5.64 -6.78
N VAL A 93 -11.97 5.95 -7.47
CA VAL A 93 -12.66 5.05 -8.41
C VAL A 93 -12.65 5.58 -9.85
N GLN A 94 -12.88 4.68 -10.81
CA GLN A 94 -13.02 5.02 -12.24
C GLN A 94 -14.14 4.19 -12.87
N PRO A 95 -14.87 4.69 -13.89
CA PRO A 95 -15.93 3.94 -14.54
C PRO A 95 -15.49 2.62 -15.16
N LYS A 96 -14.23 2.52 -15.62
CA LYS A 96 -13.66 1.25 -16.10
C LYS A 96 -13.64 0.14 -15.04
N ASN A 97 -13.67 0.50 -13.76
CA ASN A 97 -13.67 -0.40 -12.60
C ASN A 97 -15.04 -0.41 -11.88
N LEU A 98 -16.15 -0.22 -12.61
CA LEU A 98 -17.48 -0.05 -12.02
C LEU A 98 -17.88 -1.19 -11.06
N VAL A 99 -17.49 -2.43 -11.35
CA VAL A 99 -17.80 -3.59 -10.50
C VAL A 99 -17.06 -3.52 -9.15
N TYR A 100 -15.80 -3.11 -9.16
CA TYR A 100 -15.04 -2.88 -7.93
C TYR A 100 -15.66 -1.76 -7.12
N TRP A 101 -16.00 -0.64 -7.77
CA TRP A 101 -16.67 0.48 -7.11
C TRP A 101 -18.00 0.07 -6.46
N ALA A 102 -18.88 -0.64 -7.20
CA ALA A 102 -20.12 -1.16 -6.64
C ALA A 102 -19.88 -2.08 -5.44
N THR A 103 -18.85 -2.92 -5.52
CA THR A 103 -18.51 -3.85 -4.44
C THR A 103 -17.95 -3.13 -3.22
N THR A 104 -17.07 -2.14 -3.39
CA THR A 104 -16.57 -1.31 -2.29
C THR A 104 -17.73 -0.60 -1.60
N LEU A 105 -18.65 0.00 -2.38
CA LEU A 105 -19.87 0.65 -1.88
C LEU A 105 -20.74 -0.32 -1.06
N ASP A 106 -20.87 -1.56 -1.51
CA ASP A 106 -21.73 -2.55 -0.86
C ASP A 106 -21.07 -3.29 0.34
N THR A 107 -19.75 -3.18 0.50
CA THR A 107 -18.99 -3.93 1.53
C THR A 107 -18.41 -3.01 2.60
N TRP A 108 -17.08 -2.97 2.72
CA TRP A 108 -16.38 -2.37 3.86
C TRP A 108 -16.56 -0.84 3.96
N SER A 109 -16.85 -0.14 2.85
CA SER A 109 -16.95 1.32 2.90
C SER A 109 -18.13 1.83 3.75
N LYS A 110 -19.15 0.99 3.96
CA LYS A 110 -20.26 1.25 4.87
C LYS A 110 -19.84 1.34 6.35
N HIS A 111 -18.65 0.81 6.70
CA HIS A 111 -18.06 0.93 8.04
C HIS A 111 -17.27 2.24 8.24
N CYS A 112 -17.04 3.00 7.16
CA CYS A 112 -16.46 4.33 7.27
C CYS A 112 -17.48 5.31 7.85
N ASP A 113 -17.06 6.21 8.74
CA ASP A 113 -17.94 7.27 9.25
C ASP A 113 -18.36 8.24 8.14
N LYS A 114 -17.48 8.45 7.15
CA LYS A 114 -17.80 9.19 5.93
C LYS A 114 -17.08 8.61 4.71
N PRO A 115 -17.72 7.69 3.95
CA PRO A 115 -17.16 7.21 2.69
C PRO A 115 -17.43 8.22 1.57
N VAL A 116 -16.38 8.60 0.83
CA VAL A 116 -16.51 9.45 -0.35
C VAL A 116 -15.70 8.89 -1.51
N PHE A 117 -16.41 8.68 -2.61
CA PHE A 117 -15.87 8.17 -3.86
C PHE A 117 -15.49 9.33 -4.77
N TYR A 118 -14.27 9.30 -5.30
CA TYR A 118 -13.73 10.31 -6.20
C TYR A 118 -13.41 9.70 -7.56
N THR A 119 -13.79 10.38 -8.63
CA THR A 119 -13.60 9.86 -9.99
C THR A 119 -13.10 10.91 -10.98
N SER A 120 -12.55 10.45 -12.10
CA SER A 120 -12.12 11.33 -13.21
C SER A 120 -13.25 11.75 -14.13
N GLU A 121 -14.36 11.02 -14.12
CA GLU A 121 -15.49 11.21 -15.01
C GLU A 121 -16.76 10.65 -14.38
N ALA A 122 -17.85 11.40 -14.45
CA ALA A 122 -19.14 11.00 -13.90
C ALA A 122 -19.64 9.67 -14.49
N SER A 123 -20.16 8.81 -13.62
CA SER A 123 -20.90 7.61 -13.97
C SER A 123 -22.39 7.85 -13.78
N LYS A 124 -23.23 7.30 -14.66
CA LYS A 124 -24.70 7.29 -14.46
C LYS A 124 -25.16 6.21 -13.48
N ALA A 125 -24.28 5.25 -13.15
CA ALA A 125 -24.65 4.07 -12.39
C ALA A 125 -24.39 4.21 -10.88
N LEU A 126 -23.36 4.96 -10.48
CA LEU A 126 -22.94 5.11 -9.09
C LEU A 126 -22.53 6.56 -8.82
N GLU A 127 -22.82 7.05 -7.62
CA GLU A 127 -22.52 8.43 -7.20
C GLU A 127 -21.07 8.57 -6.73
N ALA A 128 -20.35 9.50 -7.34
CA ALA A 128 -19.01 9.92 -6.94
C ALA A 128 -18.81 11.39 -7.26
N ILE A 129 -17.84 11.99 -6.59
CA ILE A 129 -17.38 13.34 -6.90
C ILE A 129 -16.52 13.28 -8.17
N ASP A 130 -17.04 13.82 -9.26
CA ASP A 130 -16.31 13.99 -10.50
C ASP A 130 -15.32 15.16 -10.38
N LEU A 131 -14.03 14.85 -10.44
CA LEU A 131 -12.94 15.81 -10.34
C LEU A 131 -12.51 16.36 -11.71
N ASN A 132 -13.10 15.84 -12.80
CA ASN A 132 -12.81 16.17 -14.19
C ASN A 132 -11.28 16.25 -14.44
N GLU A 133 -10.57 15.21 -14.01
CA GLU A 133 -9.11 15.13 -14.04
C GLU A 133 -8.66 13.72 -14.39
N LYS A 134 -7.84 13.60 -15.43
CA LYS A 134 -7.37 12.30 -15.94
C LYS A 134 -6.02 11.91 -15.38
N ASP A 135 -5.16 12.89 -15.07
CA ASP A 135 -3.89 12.56 -14.44
C ASP A 135 -4.12 12.09 -13.00
N ASP A 136 -3.65 10.89 -12.68
CA ASP A 136 -3.95 10.28 -11.38
C ASP A 136 -3.41 11.10 -10.19
N TRP A 137 -2.26 11.76 -10.34
CA TRP A 137 -1.67 12.58 -9.28
C TRP A 137 -2.43 13.90 -9.10
N SER A 138 -2.69 14.64 -10.18
CA SER A 138 -3.54 15.83 -10.13
C SER A 138 -4.94 15.51 -9.58
N ARG A 139 -5.50 14.36 -9.94
CA ARG A 139 -6.80 13.90 -9.43
C ARG A 139 -6.72 13.60 -7.93
N LEU A 140 -5.67 12.93 -7.47
CA LEU A 140 -5.45 12.67 -6.04
C LEU A 140 -5.30 13.97 -5.25
N ARG A 141 -4.56 14.96 -5.75
CA ARG A 141 -4.45 16.30 -5.14
C ARG A 141 -5.81 16.97 -4.98
N LYS A 142 -6.65 16.91 -6.03
CA LYS A 142 -8.03 17.44 -5.99
C LYS A 142 -8.89 16.69 -4.96
N ALA A 143 -8.81 15.36 -4.90
CA ALA A 143 -9.54 14.54 -3.92
C ALA A 143 -9.15 14.87 -2.47
N LEU A 144 -7.85 14.93 -2.18
CA LEU A 144 -7.31 15.26 -0.85
C LEU A 144 -7.69 16.70 -0.44
N THR A 145 -7.61 17.65 -1.37
CA THR A 145 -8.06 19.03 -1.14
C THR A 145 -9.56 19.10 -0.84
N HIS A 146 -10.36 18.34 -1.58
CA HIS A 146 -11.80 18.27 -1.36
C HIS A 146 -12.12 17.64 0.00
N ALA A 147 -11.49 16.52 0.35
CA ALA A 147 -11.67 15.86 1.63
C ALA A 147 -11.33 16.80 2.80
N TYR A 148 -10.17 17.47 2.76
CA TYR A 148 -9.76 18.44 3.80
C TYR A 148 -10.80 19.56 4.00
N LYS A 149 -11.37 20.08 2.91
CA LYS A 149 -12.37 21.17 2.98
C LYS A 149 -13.76 20.72 3.43
N ASN A 150 -14.11 19.44 3.23
CA ASN A 150 -15.47 18.93 3.41
C ASN A 150 -15.59 17.87 4.51
N ALA A 151 -14.53 17.61 5.26
CA ALA A 151 -14.53 16.61 6.33
C ALA A 151 -15.29 17.02 7.59
N GLY A 152 -15.61 18.30 7.76
CA GLY A 152 -16.23 18.78 9.00
C GLY A 152 -15.30 18.55 10.18
N ASP A 153 -15.77 17.82 11.19
CA ASP A 153 -15.00 17.55 12.41
C ASP A 153 -14.14 16.27 12.34
N LEU A 154 -14.21 15.52 11.23
CA LEU A 154 -13.43 14.29 11.06
C LEU A 154 -11.93 14.60 11.00
N ARG A 155 -11.14 13.79 11.73
CA ARG A 155 -9.70 14.00 11.92
C ARG A 155 -8.80 12.91 11.35
N TRP A 156 -9.37 11.78 10.93
CA TRP A 156 -8.64 10.68 10.31
C TRP A 156 -9.07 10.51 8.86
N PHE A 157 -8.11 10.42 7.94
CA PHE A 157 -8.38 10.34 6.51
C PHE A 157 -7.75 9.08 5.92
N PHE A 158 -8.57 8.13 5.49
CA PHE A 158 -8.11 6.88 4.91
C PHE A 158 -8.23 6.90 3.39
N LEU A 159 -7.10 6.93 2.71
CA LEU A 159 -6.98 6.89 1.26
C LEU A 159 -6.84 5.43 0.79
N ALA A 160 -7.75 5.00 -0.09
CA ALA A 160 -7.85 3.62 -0.54
C ALA A 160 -8.17 3.48 -2.04
N GLN A 161 -7.82 2.32 -2.58
CA GLN A 161 -8.11 1.94 -3.97
C GLN A 161 -9.40 1.10 -4.04
N PRO A 162 -10.01 0.95 -5.23
CA PRO A 162 -11.23 0.14 -5.39
C PRO A 162 -10.99 -1.37 -5.13
N THR A 163 -9.74 -1.82 -5.21
CA THR A 163 -9.32 -3.20 -4.95
C THR A 163 -8.95 -3.47 -3.49
N THR A 164 -8.96 -2.44 -2.65
CA THR A 164 -8.71 -2.55 -1.21
C THR A 164 -9.96 -3.12 -0.53
N PHE A 165 -9.76 -4.06 0.40
CA PHE A 165 -10.72 -4.40 1.44
C PHE A 165 -10.16 -3.95 2.78
N ALA A 166 -10.91 -3.17 3.55
CA ALA A 166 -10.46 -2.62 4.82
C ALA A 166 -11.35 -3.08 5.99
N ILE A 167 -10.74 -3.22 7.16
CA ILE A 167 -11.43 -3.44 8.44
C ILE A 167 -11.29 -2.13 9.21
N ILE A 168 -12.31 -1.28 9.13
CA ILE A 168 -12.25 0.10 9.63
C ILE A 168 -12.12 0.12 11.15
N GLU A 169 -12.70 -0.84 11.83
CA GLU A 169 -12.61 -1.04 13.28
C GLU A 169 -11.17 -1.30 13.71
N ASN A 170 -10.42 -2.10 12.94
CA ASN A 170 -8.99 -2.33 13.17
C ASN A 170 -8.17 -1.06 12.93
N LEU A 171 -8.56 -0.23 11.95
CA LEU A 171 -7.94 1.08 11.75
C LEU A 171 -8.20 2.00 12.95
N LYS A 172 -9.45 2.11 13.39
CA LYS A 172 -9.83 2.94 14.55
C LYS A 172 -9.09 2.49 15.81
N TYR A 173 -8.94 1.18 15.98
CA TYR A 173 -8.16 0.58 17.06
C TYR A 173 -6.68 0.97 17.01
N LEU A 174 -6.07 0.92 15.82
CA LEU A 174 -4.66 1.28 15.62
C LEU A 174 -4.36 2.73 16.00
N VAL A 175 -5.28 3.66 15.72
CA VAL A 175 -5.09 5.09 15.99
C VAL A 175 -5.68 5.53 17.34
N LEU A 176 -6.16 4.59 18.16
CA LEU A 176 -6.95 4.87 19.35
C LEU A 176 -6.29 5.83 20.36
N THR A 177 -4.97 5.73 20.49
CA THR A 177 -4.17 6.52 21.43
C THR A 177 -3.32 7.58 20.74
N LYS A 178 -3.50 7.79 19.43
CA LYS A 178 -2.74 8.77 18.65
C LYS A 178 -3.46 10.13 18.62
N ASP A 179 -2.67 11.20 18.56
CA ASP A 179 -3.18 12.55 18.39
C ASP A 179 -3.22 12.93 16.90
N PRO A 180 -4.40 13.18 16.31
CA PRO A 180 -4.49 13.56 14.90
C PRO A 180 -3.88 14.94 14.58
N GLU A 181 -3.57 15.76 15.58
CA GLU A 181 -2.85 17.03 15.39
C GLU A 181 -1.32 16.83 15.27
N GLU A 182 -0.81 15.62 15.49
CA GLU A 182 0.58 15.28 15.17
C GLU A 182 0.77 15.09 13.65
N PRO A 183 1.89 15.55 13.07
CA PRO A 183 2.10 15.54 11.63
C PRO A 183 2.62 14.18 11.16
N PHE A 184 1.76 13.18 11.04
CA PHE A 184 2.16 11.85 10.56
C PHE A 184 1.13 11.20 9.65
N TYR A 185 1.59 10.24 8.87
CA TYR A 185 0.75 9.39 8.04
C TYR A 185 1.24 7.96 8.16
N LEU A 186 0.30 7.03 8.17
CA LEU A 186 0.54 5.65 8.54
C LEU A 186 0.04 4.70 7.44
N GLY A 187 0.68 3.54 7.37
CA GLY A 187 0.31 2.45 6.47
C GLY A 187 1.43 1.44 6.42
N ARG A 188 1.72 0.91 5.23
CA ARG A 188 2.95 0.15 4.99
C ARG A 188 4.08 1.11 4.60
N ALA A 189 4.88 1.51 5.57
CA ALA A 189 6.01 2.40 5.33
C ALA A 189 7.20 1.61 4.75
N VAL A 190 7.82 2.19 3.73
CA VAL A 190 8.95 1.61 3.02
C VAL A 190 9.98 2.69 2.71
N LYS A 191 11.24 2.28 2.58
CA LYS A 191 12.35 3.17 2.22
C LYS A 191 12.87 2.85 0.83
N SER A 192 13.03 3.86 -0.01
CA SER A 192 13.69 3.76 -1.31
C SER A 192 14.72 4.88 -1.44
N GLY A 193 16.01 4.53 -1.27
CA GLY A 193 17.08 5.51 -1.16
C GLY A 193 16.91 6.40 0.07
N GLU A 194 16.83 7.71 -0.14
CA GLU A 194 16.58 8.70 0.93
C GLU A 194 15.10 9.00 1.14
N LEU A 195 14.20 8.45 0.32
CA LEU A 195 12.77 8.69 0.43
C LEU A 195 12.11 7.57 1.25
N GLU A 196 11.54 7.97 2.38
CA GLU A 196 10.61 7.15 3.14
C GLU A 196 9.18 7.51 2.73
N TYR A 197 8.36 6.51 2.43
CA TYR A 197 6.99 6.70 1.95
C TYR A 197 6.08 5.56 2.41
N VAL A 198 4.77 5.81 2.40
CA VAL A 198 3.76 4.80 2.70
C VAL A 198 3.18 4.31 1.38
N GLU A 199 3.19 3.00 1.14
CA GLU A 199 2.70 2.42 -0.12
C GLU A 199 1.19 2.60 -0.27
N TYR A 200 0.75 3.19 -1.38
CA TYR A 200 -0.68 3.40 -1.64
C TYR A 200 -1.44 2.08 -1.83
N ASP A 201 -0.74 1.02 -2.26
CA ASP A 201 -1.31 -0.33 -2.35
C ASP A 201 -1.71 -0.90 -0.98
N GLY A 202 -1.09 -0.48 0.12
CA GLY A 202 -1.52 -0.86 1.46
C GLY A 202 -2.68 -0.02 1.98
N GLY A 203 -3.02 1.09 1.31
CA GLY A 203 -3.84 2.15 1.86
C GLY A 203 -3.01 3.09 2.75
N ILE A 204 -3.36 4.39 2.73
CA ILE A 204 -2.65 5.44 3.45
C ILE A 204 -3.63 6.11 4.40
N VAL A 205 -3.26 6.24 5.66
CA VAL A 205 -4.04 6.99 6.65
C VAL A 205 -3.27 8.25 7.00
N LEU A 206 -3.90 9.41 6.82
CA LEU A 206 -3.32 10.72 7.15
C LEU A 206 -3.96 11.21 8.44
N SER A 207 -3.14 11.69 9.36
CA SER A 207 -3.62 12.53 10.46
C SER A 207 -4.19 13.85 9.90
N TYR A 208 -4.96 14.56 10.72
CA TYR A 208 -5.50 15.86 10.35
C TYR A 208 -4.39 16.84 9.99
N GLU A 209 -3.34 16.92 10.82
CA GLU A 209 -2.22 17.83 10.58
C GLU A 209 -1.41 17.43 9.34
N ALA A 210 -1.24 16.13 9.06
CA ALA A 210 -0.57 15.67 7.85
C ALA A 210 -1.32 16.09 6.57
N LEU A 211 -2.64 15.86 6.52
CA LEU A 211 -3.45 16.27 5.37
C LEU A 211 -3.47 17.79 5.19
N LYS A 212 -3.58 18.55 6.30
CA LYS A 212 -3.54 20.01 6.29
C LYS A 212 -2.25 20.53 5.66
N ARG A 213 -1.09 20.02 6.10
CA ARG A 213 0.22 20.41 5.54
C ARG A 213 0.37 20.00 4.08
N LEU A 214 -0.12 18.81 3.73
CA LEU A 214 -0.12 18.33 2.34
C LEU A 214 -0.92 19.24 1.40
N VAL A 215 -2.14 19.62 1.80
CA VAL A 215 -2.99 20.50 0.99
C VAL A 215 -2.40 21.91 0.88
N GLN A 216 -1.75 22.41 1.93
CA GLN A 216 -1.08 23.70 1.90
C GLN A 216 0.14 23.70 0.95
N VAL A 217 0.93 22.62 0.94
CA VAL A 217 2.13 22.54 0.11
C VAL A 217 1.83 22.30 -1.38
N PHE A 218 0.62 21.85 -1.75
CA PHE A 218 0.23 21.67 -3.15
C PHE A 218 0.40 22.94 -4.01
N GLN A 219 0.30 24.14 -3.42
CA GLN A 219 0.48 25.39 -4.18
C GLN A 219 1.96 25.76 -4.41
N ASP A 220 2.88 25.08 -3.73
CA ASP A 220 4.31 25.30 -3.83
C ASP A 220 4.90 24.33 -4.88
N GLU A 221 4.97 24.78 -6.14
CA GLU A 221 5.49 23.97 -7.25
C GLU A 221 6.97 23.59 -7.09
N GLU A 222 7.72 24.26 -6.22
CA GLU A 222 9.10 23.91 -5.91
C GLU A 222 9.17 22.67 -5.02
N LYS A 223 8.33 22.62 -3.99
CA LYS A 223 8.29 21.52 -3.03
C LYS A 223 7.38 20.37 -3.46
N CYS A 224 6.30 20.67 -4.18
CA CYS A 224 5.27 19.73 -4.58
C CYS A 224 4.80 19.99 -6.02
N PRO A 225 5.62 19.63 -7.02
CA PRO A 225 5.28 19.86 -8.42
C PRO A 225 4.03 19.08 -8.82
N GLU A 226 3.10 19.74 -9.53
CA GLU A 226 1.91 19.06 -10.08
C GLU A 226 2.28 18.17 -11.27
N LYS A 227 3.22 18.61 -12.09
CA LYS A 227 3.73 17.82 -13.21
C LYS A 227 5.15 17.40 -12.86
N GLY A 228 5.36 16.08 -12.77
CA GLY A 228 6.65 15.51 -12.37
C GLY A 228 7.81 16.14 -13.14
N ARG A 229 8.85 16.57 -12.41
CA ARG A 229 10.09 17.12 -12.99
C ARG A 229 11.04 16.02 -13.49
N ALA A 230 10.74 14.77 -13.17
CA ALA A 230 11.57 13.60 -13.49
C ALA A 230 11.28 13.07 -14.90
N LEU A 231 12.28 12.40 -15.49
CA LEU A 231 12.16 11.73 -16.79
C LEU A 231 11.09 10.61 -16.78
N TRP A 232 10.73 10.13 -15.60
CA TRP A 232 9.75 9.08 -15.35
C TRP A 232 8.72 9.59 -14.33
N LYS A 233 7.44 9.26 -14.57
CA LYS A 233 6.37 9.56 -13.63
C LYS A 233 6.54 8.69 -12.38
N LEU A 234 6.70 9.34 -11.24
CA LEU A 234 6.69 8.68 -9.93
C LEU A 234 5.28 8.14 -9.64
N SER A 235 5.19 7.06 -8.87
CA SER A 235 3.92 6.60 -8.31
C SER A 235 3.33 7.64 -7.35
N GLU A 236 2.01 7.64 -7.19
CA GLU A 236 1.28 8.65 -6.42
C GLU A 236 1.71 8.71 -4.95
N ASP A 237 2.04 7.58 -4.35
CA ASP A 237 2.60 7.49 -2.99
C ASP A 237 3.97 8.19 -2.86
N LYS A 238 4.86 7.99 -3.84
CA LYS A 238 6.16 8.68 -3.89
C LYS A 238 5.98 10.17 -4.14
N GLN A 239 5.04 10.56 -5.00
CA GLN A 239 4.72 11.98 -5.21
C GLN A 239 4.19 12.63 -3.93
N LEU A 240 3.29 11.95 -3.21
CA LEU A 240 2.78 12.38 -1.91
C LEU A 240 3.92 12.53 -0.90
N ALA A 241 4.82 11.55 -0.78
CA ALA A 241 5.95 11.59 0.14
C ALA A 241 6.95 12.70 -0.21
N VAL A 242 7.21 12.94 -1.50
CA VAL A 242 8.06 14.07 -1.95
C VAL A 242 7.48 15.40 -1.48
N CYS A 243 6.17 15.59 -1.61
CA CYS A 243 5.50 16.80 -1.12
C CYS A 243 5.60 16.96 0.40
N LEU A 244 5.52 15.85 1.14
CA LEU A 244 5.59 15.87 2.61
C LEU A 244 7.01 16.04 3.17
N LYS A 245 8.05 15.69 2.41
CA LYS A 245 9.46 15.60 2.86
C LYS A 245 9.94 16.80 3.67
N TYR A 246 9.54 18.02 3.32
CA TYR A 246 9.98 19.26 3.97
C TYR A 246 8.88 19.96 4.78
N THR A 247 7.76 19.27 5.03
CA THR A 247 6.64 19.80 5.81
C THR A 247 6.70 19.37 7.28
N GLY A 248 7.70 18.57 7.67
CA GLY A 248 7.80 18.00 9.01
C GLY A 248 6.79 16.88 9.27
N VAL A 249 6.15 16.36 8.22
CA VAL A 249 5.31 15.16 8.28
C VAL A 249 6.19 13.92 8.11
N PHE A 250 5.99 12.91 8.94
CA PHE A 250 6.75 11.66 8.90
C PHE A 250 5.84 10.45 8.64
N ALA A 251 6.41 9.41 8.03
CA ALA A 251 5.73 8.14 7.79
C ALA A 251 5.84 7.24 9.03
N GLU A 252 4.78 6.53 9.36
CA GLU A 252 4.81 5.45 10.37
C GLU A 252 4.36 4.12 9.76
N ASN A 253 5.05 3.02 10.10
CA ASN A 253 4.66 1.68 9.73
C ASN A 253 3.63 1.12 10.74
N GLY A 254 2.51 0.62 10.25
CA GLY A 254 1.49 -0.04 11.08
C GLY A 254 1.79 -1.51 11.29
N GLU A 255 2.05 -1.92 12.54
CA GLU A 255 2.35 -3.30 12.93
C GLU A 255 1.58 -3.73 14.18
N ASP A 256 1.34 -5.03 14.33
CA ASP A 256 0.83 -5.58 15.59
C ASP A 256 1.94 -5.75 16.65
N THR A 257 1.55 -6.28 17.81
CA THR A 257 2.47 -6.54 18.92
C THR A 257 3.58 -7.52 18.56
N ASN A 258 3.35 -8.40 17.59
CA ASN A 258 4.26 -9.43 17.11
C ASN A 258 5.09 -8.95 15.90
N GLY A 259 4.91 -7.71 15.45
CA GLY A 259 5.62 -7.13 14.29
C GLY A 259 5.03 -7.53 12.94
N LYS A 260 3.84 -8.14 12.88
CA LYS A 260 3.17 -8.40 11.59
C LYS A 260 2.57 -7.09 11.06
N GLY A 261 2.78 -6.82 9.78
CA GLY A 261 2.23 -5.64 9.12
C GLY A 261 0.70 -5.65 9.10
N LEU A 262 0.10 -4.49 9.36
CA LEU A 262 -1.35 -4.32 9.37
C LEU A 262 -1.92 -3.88 8.00
N PHE A 263 -1.09 -3.26 7.16
CA PHE A 263 -1.47 -2.74 5.86
C PHE A 263 -0.92 -3.62 4.74
N ASN A 264 -1.73 -4.54 4.23
CA ASN A 264 -1.25 -5.51 3.26
C ASN A 264 -1.45 -5.02 1.82
N THR A 265 -0.36 -5.05 1.03
CA THR A 265 -0.37 -4.71 -0.40
C THR A 265 -0.80 -5.87 -1.30
N LYS A 266 -1.05 -7.04 -0.71
CA LYS A 266 -1.45 -8.28 -1.39
C LYS A 266 -2.84 -8.74 -0.95
N SER A 267 -3.43 -9.63 -1.75
CA SER A 267 -4.70 -10.26 -1.41
C SER A 267 -4.51 -11.29 -0.31
N VAL A 268 -5.58 -11.60 0.42
CA VAL A 268 -5.56 -12.65 1.46
C VAL A 268 -5.10 -13.99 0.86
N ASP A 269 -5.60 -14.34 -0.32
CA ASP A 269 -5.21 -15.57 -1.03
C ASP A 269 -3.71 -15.59 -1.36
N SER A 270 -3.14 -14.48 -1.86
CA SER A 270 -1.71 -14.40 -2.14
C SER A 270 -0.86 -14.51 -0.87
N LEU A 271 -1.29 -13.91 0.23
CA LEU A 271 -0.57 -14.00 1.51
C LEU A 271 -0.64 -15.40 2.11
N ILE A 272 -1.79 -16.06 2.01
CA ILE A 272 -1.95 -17.46 2.41
C ILE A 272 -1.05 -18.35 1.55
N GLN A 273 -0.99 -18.15 0.23
CA GLN A 273 -0.11 -18.91 -0.65
C GLN A 273 1.38 -18.71 -0.31
N ASP A 274 1.79 -17.47 -0.02
CA ASP A 274 3.15 -17.19 0.47
C ASP A 274 3.40 -17.91 1.80
N SER A 275 2.47 -17.84 2.76
CA SER A 275 2.60 -18.54 4.04
C SER A 275 2.58 -20.07 3.90
N MET A 276 1.85 -20.63 2.94
CA MET A 276 1.88 -22.07 2.64
C MET A 276 3.24 -22.51 2.11
N ARG A 277 3.91 -21.65 1.32
CA ARG A 277 5.25 -21.91 0.82
C ARG A 277 6.29 -21.80 1.94
N ASP A 278 6.19 -20.74 2.74
CA ASP A 278 7.26 -20.34 3.66
C ASP A 278 7.09 -21.01 5.05
N ASN A 279 5.85 -21.27 5.48
CA ASN A 279 5.48 -21.88 6.77
C ASN A 279 4.38 -22.97 6.61
N PRO A 280 4.64 -24.07 5.87
CA PRO A 280 3.60 -25.05 5.49
C PRO A 280 2.91 -25.75 6.67
N THR A 281 3.55 -25.82 7.84
CA THR A 281 3.00 -26.46 9.05
C THR A 281 2.23 -25.49 9.94
N ASP A 282 2.30 -24.18 9.67
CA ASP A 282 1.67 -23.14 10.49
C ASP A 282 1.20 -21.97 9.63
N VAL A 283 0.32 -22.27 8.67
CA VAL A 283 -0.15 -21.31 7.66
C VAL A 283 -1.00 -20.20 8.29
N VAL A 284 -1.76 -20.53 9.34
CA VAL A 284 -2.65 -19.57 10.00
C VAL A 284 -1.84 -18.57 10.80
N GLU A 285 -0.89 -19.01 11.62
CA GLU A 285 -0.04 -18.06 12.35
C GLU A 285 0.97 -17.37 11.42
N GLY A 286 1.43 -18.09 10.39
CA GLY A 286 2.35 -17.55 9.39
C GLY A 286 1.72 -16.47 8.50
N CYS A 287 0.42 -16.57 8.20
CA CYS A 287 -0.29 -15.51 7.51
C CYS A 287 -0.97 -14.59 8.50
N CYS A 288 -0.46 -13.36 8.41
CA CYS A 288 -1.24 -12.16 8.56
C CYS A 288 -1.59 -11.86 10.02
N SER A 289 -1.75 -10.57 10.30
CA SER A 289 -2.19 -10.14 11.62
C SER A 289 -3.69 -10.38 11.76
N ASP A 290 -4.14 -10.87 12.91
CA ASP A 290 -5.56 -10.88 13.28
C ASP A 290 -6.14 -9.46 13.36
N LEU A 291 -5.28 -8.45 13.51
CA LEU A 291 -5.62 -7.03 13.52
C LEU A 291 -5.33 -6.34 12.19
N ALA A 292 -5.18 -7.09 11.09
CA ALA A 292 -4.94 -6.51 9.78
C ALA A 292 -5.99 -5.44 9.45
N VAL A 293 -5.53 -4.30 8.96
CA VAL A 293 -6.36 -3.15 8.58
C VAL A 293 -6.76 -3.26 7.12
N THR A 294 -5.87 -3.69 6.23
CA THR A 294 -6.15 -3.75 4.80
C THR A 294 -5.61 -5.00 4.13
N PHE A 295 -6.27 -5.37 3.03
CA PHE A 295 -5.78 -6.26 1.98
C PHE A 295 -6.06 -5.62 0.63
N ASN A 296 -5.15 -5.76 -0.33
CA ASN A 296 -5.31 -5.16 -1.66
C ASN A 296 -5.22 -6.21 -2.78
N GLY A 297 -5.52 -5.80 -4.02
CA GLY A 297 -5.57 -6.72 -5.16
C GLY A 297 -6.70 -7.74 -5.05
N MET A 298 -7.72 -7.46 -4.23
CA MET A 298 -8.87 -8.34 -4.03
C MET A 298 -9.83 -8.21 -5.20
N SER A 299 -10.28 -9.33 -5.78
CA SER A 299 -11.39 -9.34 -6.73
C SER A 299 -12.72 -8.99 -6.02
N PRO A 300 -13.76 -8.56 -6.78
CA PRO A 300 -15.07 -8.27 -6.22
C PRO A 300 -15.64 -9.46 -5.41
N ASN A 301 -15.48 -10.69 -5.91
CA ASN A 301 -15.92 -11.89 -5.19
C ASN A 301 -15.14 -12.10 -3.89
N GLN A 302 -13.83 -11.88 -3.89
CA GLN A 302 -13.03 -11.99 -2.67
C GLN A 302 -13.45 -10.96 -1.62
N MET A 303 -13.75 -9.73 -2.02
CA MET A 303 -14.27 -8.70 -1.10
C MET A 303 -15.61 -9.10 -0.48
N GLN A 304 -16.52 -9.68 -1.27
CA GLN A 304 -17.81 -10.18 -0.76
C GLN A 304 -17.63 -11.37 0.19
N VAL A 305 -16.69 -12.29 -0.10
CA VAL A 305 -16.34 -13.39 0.80
C VAL A 305 -15.74 -12.86 2.11
N MET A 306 -14.87 -11.85 2.05
CA MET A 306 -14.34 -11.20 3.24
C MET A 306 -15.45 -10.50 4.04
N MET A 307 -16.36 -9.80 3.38
CA MET A 307 -17.52 -9.19 4.04
C MET A 307 -18.37 -10.22 4.78
N PHE A 308 -18.63 -11.37 4.14
CA PHE A 308 -19.32 -12.48 4.78
C PHE A 308 -18.51 -13.05 5.97
N GLY A 309 -17.22 -13.32 5.79
CA GLY A 309 -16.37 -13.94 6.80
C GLY A 309 -16.09 -13.06 8.02
N VAL A 310 -15.86 -11.76 7.82
CA VAL A 310 -15.48 -10.81 8.89
C VAL A 310 -16.70 -10.30 9.64
N TYR A 311 -17.80 -9.96 8.95
CA TYR A 311 -18.90 -9.23 9.59
C TYR A 311 -20.18 -10.05 9.78
N ARG A 312 -20.40 -11.13 9.01
CA ARG A 312 -21.68 -11.86 9.01
C ARG A 312 -21.59 -13.29 9.54
N LEU A 313 -20.51 -14.01 9.26
CA LEU A 313 -20.32 -15.39 9.65
C LEU A 313 -19.91 -15.44 11.12
N ARG A 314 -20.73 -16.10 11.96
CA ARG A 314 -20.44 -16.27 13.39
C ARG A 314 -20.63 -17.74 13.79
N PRO A 315 -19.60 -18.40 14.36
CA PRO A 315 -19.79 -19.71 14.96
C PRO A 315 -20.60 -19.57 16.25
N TYR A 316 -21.70 -20.31 16.35
CA TYR A 316 -22.58 -20.24 17.53
C TYR A 316 -21.82 -20.65 18.80
N GLY A 317 -21.84 -19.79 19.82
CA GLY A 317 -21.17 -20.03 21.11
C GLY A 317 -19.70 -19.60 21.18
N HIS A 318 -19.14 -19.06 20.10
CA HIS A 318 -17.83 -18.41 20.10
C HIS A 318 -18.02 -16.89 20.09
N ASP A 319 -17.42 -16.20 21.07
CA ASP A 319 -17.50 -14.75 21.19
C ASP A 319 -16.12 -14.13 21.47
N PHE A 320 -15.79 -13.06 20.76
CA PHE A 320 -14.58 -12.29 20.97
C PHE A 320 -14.84 -11.28 22.10
N HIS A 321 -14.21 -11.50 23.25
CA HIS A 321 -14.32 -10.60 24.40
C HIS A 321 -13.35 -9.43 24.21
N ASP A 322 -13.74 -8.48 23.37
CA ASP A 322 -13.02 -7.24 23.15
C ASP A 322 -13.49 -6.16 24.13
N LEU A 323 -12.53 -5.42 24.68
CA LEU A 323 -12.79 -4.36 25.66
C LEU A 323 -13.47 -3.14 25.03
N LEU A 324 -13.44 -3.06 23.70
CA LEU A 324 -13.98 -1.96 22.93
C LEU A 324 -14.61 -2.50 21.65
N THR A 325 -15.81 -1.99 21.33
CA THR A 325 -16.52 -2.32 20.10
C THR A 325 -16.77 -1.05 19.32
N PHE A 326 -16.25 -0.99 18.09
CA PHE A 326 -16.57 0.05 17.13
C PHE A 326 -17.83 -0.38 16.38
N TYR A 327 -18.92 0.37 16.56
CA TYR A 327 -20.15 0.13 15.80
C TYR A 327 -20.09 0.89 14.47
N PRO A 328 -20.72 0.36 13.41
CA PRO A 328 -20.87 1.12 12.18
C PRO A 328 -21.73 2.37 12.43
N PRO A 329 -21.67 3.37 11.54
CA PRO A 329 -22.47 4.59 11.67
C PRO A 329 -23.98 4.29 11.73
N GLU A 330 -24.72 5.06 12.53
CA GLU A 330 -26.17 4.89 12.65
C GLU A 330 -26.86 4.98 11.28
N GLY A 331 -27.66 3.95 10.94
CA GLY A 331 -28.36 3.87 9.67
C GLY A 331 -27.53 3.33 8.51
N SER A 332 -26.35 2.75 8.78
CA SER A 332 -25.62 1.99 7.76
C SER A 332 -26.38 0.69 7.42
N ASP A 333 -26.36 0.29 6.14
CA ASP A 333 -26.98 -0.97 5.68
C ASP A 333 -26.30 -2.25 6.24
N ASN A 334 -25.29 -2.12 7.10
CA ASN A 334 -24.54 -3.24 7.67
C ASN A 334 -25.05 -3.70 9.05
N ASP A 335 -26.19 -3.17 9.50
CA ASP A 335 -26.86 -3.53 10.76
C ASP A 335 -27.72 -4.81 10.65
#